data_AF-A0A949IJ76-F1
#
_entry.id   AF-A0A949IJ76-F1
#
_cell.length_a   1.000
_cell.length_b   1.000
_cell.length_c   1.000
_cell.angle_alpha   90.00
_cell.angle_beta   90.00
_cell.angle_gamma   90.00
#
_symmetry.space_group_name_H-M   'P 1'
#
loop_
_entity.id
_entity.type
_entity.pdbx_description
1 polymer ?
#
loop_
_entity_poly.entity_id
_entity_poly.type
_entity_poly.pdbx_seq_one_letter_code
_entity_poly.pdbx_strand_id
1 'polypeptide(L)'
;MTRNHFHFLAQATLGLAAVGFVISDAPALADPAAAPIAAAAATTGTAEASSTAPAAGEKPVLDPGKYFGKAKAGYQAAKEAPEICAKLFCYCGCDLTDDHSSLLDCFTSDHGVDCYICQEEALVALKMKQQGKSLAEIQKVVDLAYTKEYPWDENSPAYKKYLAAKLWQGSARAELDKTRSQGDASSAKDLVKGKPTSSSGKTSGGATGASMNAKSKTSTAAPLSAADAAKRATKGSCCGHHPSK
;
A
#
# COMPACT_ATOMS: atom_id res chain seq x y z
N MET A 1 -65.34 -15.31 56.23
CA MET A 1 -64.21 -15.38 55.28
C MET A 1 -64.73 -15.17 53.87
N THR A 2 -63.90 -14.66 52.95
CA THR A 2 -64.13 -14.29 51.52
C THR A 2 -64.70 -12.90 51.24
N ARG A 3 -63.86 -12.05 50.62
CA ARG A 3 -64.18 -11.05 49.58
C ARG A 3 -62.87 -10.84 48.78
N ASN A 4 -62.73 -11.51 47.62
CA ASN A 4 -62.87 -10.95 46.25
C ASN A 4 -62.26 -9.55 46.10
N HIS A 5 -61.31 -9.34 45.18
CA HIS A 5 -61.30 -8.19 44.25
C HIS A 5 -60.34 -8.45 43.08
N PHE A 6 -60.69 -7.84 41.93
CA PHE A 6 -60.44 -8.25 40.56
C PHE A 6 -59.07 -7.84 39.97
N HIS A 7 -58.65 -8.60 38.94
CA HIS A 7 -57.65 -8.25 37.94
C HIS A 7 -57.85 -6.84 37.36
N PHE A 8 -56.77 -6.07 37.22
CA PHE A 8 -56.69 -4.98 36.25
C PHE A 8 -55.33 -5.01 35.54
N LEU A 9 -55.36 -5.37 34.26
CA LEU A 9 -54.27 -5.31 33.29
C LEU A 9 -54.02 -3.85 32.91
N ALA A 10 -52.83 -3.33 33.21
CA ALA A 10 -52.38 -2.03 32.70
C ALA A 10 -51.69 -2.22 31.35
N GLN A 11 -52.39 -1.85 30.27
CA GLN A 11 -51.81 -1.70 28.94
C GLN A 11 -51.18 -0.31 28.82
N ALA A 12 -49.88 -0.24 28.54
CA ALA A 12 -49.18 1.00 28.22
C ALA A 12 -49.12 1.17 26.69
N THR A 13 -49.88 2.13 26.16
CA THR A 13 -49.87 2.50 24.74
C THR A 13 -48.70 3.42 24.42
N LEU A 14 -47.99 3.03 23.36
CA LEU A 14 -46.86 3.69 22.72
C LEU A 14 -47.29 5.04 22.08
N GLY A 15 -46.66 6.14 22.50
CA GLY A 15 -46.83 7.47 21.90
C GLY A 15 -45.71 7.77 20.91
N LEU A 16 -46.04 7.81 19.62
CA LEU A 16 -45.14 8.23 18.53
C LEU A 16 -45.20 9.76 18.40
N ALA A 17 -44.08 10.46 18.65
CA ALA A 17 -43.94 11.88 18.33
C ALA A 17 -43.25 12.03 16.96
N ALA A 18 -43.98 12.57 15.98
CA ALA A 18 -43.46 12.89 14.65
C ALA A 18 -42.75 14.24 14.67
N VAL A 19 -41.44 14.24 14.40
CA VAL A 19 -40.65 15.44 14.08
C VAL A 19 -40.66 15.62 12.56
N GLY A 20 -41.22 16.74 12.10
CA GLY A 20 -41.27 17.12 10.69
C GLY A 20 -39.89 17.50 10.16
N PHE A 21 -39.41 16.75 9.17
CA PHE A 21 -38.25 17.09 8.35
C PHE A 21 -38.75 17.74 7.05
N VAL A 22 -38.33 18.99 6.84
CA VAL A 22 -38.61 19.77 5.63
C VAL A 22 -37.82 19.18 4.46
N ILE A 23 -38.51 18.83 3.37
CA ILE A 23 -37.93 18.29 2.15
C ILE A 23 -37.81 19.45 1.16
N SER A 24 -36.59 19.83 0.81
CA SER A 24 -36.32 20.74 -0.31
C SER A 24 -36.49 19.98 -1.63
N ASP A 25 -37.31 20.56 -2.49
CA ASP A 25 -37.71 20.08 -3.81
C ASP A 25 -36.52 20.09 -4.79
N ALA A 26 -36.26 18.96 -5.44
CA ALA A 26 -35.37 18.85 -6.60
C ALA A 26 -36.15 18.19 -7.74
N PRO A 27 -36.19 18.79 -8.96
CA PRO A 27 -37.02 18.27 -10.02
C PRO A 27 -36.37 17.07 -10.71
N ALA A 28 -37.16 16.02 -10.84
CA ALA A 28 -36.91 14.84 -11.64
C ALA A 28 -37.22 15.10 -13.12
N LEU A 29 -36.25 14.84 -14.01
CA LEU A 29 -36.38 14.46 -15.42
C LEU A 29 -34.99 13.93 -15.82
N ALA A 30 -34.73 12.80 -16.48
CA ALA A 30 -35.52 11.75 -17.08
C ALA A 30 -34.56 10.56 -17.32
N ASP A 31 -35.06 9.33 -17.27
CA ASP A 31 -34.41 8.16 -17.86
C ASP A 31 -34.76 8.15 -19.37
N PRO A 32 -33.80 7.82 -20.26
CA PRO A 32 -34.05 6.59 -21.02
C PRO A 32 -32.79 5.77 -21.30
N ALA A 33 -32.87 4.49 -20.91
CA ALA A 33 -32.23 3.40 -21.63
C ALA A 33 -32.80 3.25 -23.06
N ALA A 34 -31.93 3.35 -24.08
CA ALA A 34 -31.81 2.44 -25.25
C ALA A 34 -31.26 3.10 -26.53
N ALA A 35 -30.06 2.65 -26.93
CA ALA A 35 -29.47 2.55 -28.29
C ALA A 35 -29.06 3.84 -29.06
N PRO A 36 -28.17 3.78 -30.09
CA PRO A 36 -27.28 2.71 -30.56
C PRO A 36 -25.78 3.10 -30.64
N ILE A 37 -24.94 2.09 -30.83
CA ILE A 37 -23.55 2.23 -31.32
C ILE A 37 -23.52 2.91 -32.69
N ALA A 38 -23.09 4.17 -32.74
CA ALA A 38 -22.73 4.87 -33.96
C ALA A 38 -21.20 4.91 -34.09
N ALA A 39 -20.69 4.21 -35.10
CA ALA A 39 -19.33 4.36 -35.59
C ALA A 39 -19.13 5.80 -36.06
N ALA A 40 -18.30 6.55 -35.34
CA ALA A 40 -17.80 7.85 -35.77
C ALA A 40 -16.31 7.70 -36.10
N ALA A 41 -16.00 8.17 -37.30
CA ALA A 41 -14.76 8.02 -38.02
C ALA A 41 -13.51 8.52 -37.29
N ALA A 42 -12.41 7.90 -37.69
CA ALA A 42 -11.03 8.26 -37.38
C ALA A 42 -10.77 9.76 -37.43
N THR A 43 -10.37 10.30 -36.28
CA THR A 43 -9.44 11.43 -36.21
C THR A 43 -8.11 10.88 -35.76
N THR A 44 -7.19 10.81 -36.71
CA THR A 44 -5.76 10.59 -36.50
C THR A 44 -5.20 11.75 -35.66
N GLY A 45 -5.30 11.60 -34.34
CA GLY A 45 -4.51 12.37 -33.40
C GLY A 45 -3.17 11.66 -33.24
N THR A 46 -2.14 12.17 -33.92
CA THR A 46 -0.76 11.76 -33.72
C THR A 46 -0.39 12.08 -32.26
N ALA A 47 -0.51 11.07 -31.39
CA ALA A 47 0.13 11.12 -30.09
C ALA A 47 1.64 11.08 -30.37
N GLU A 48 2.27 12.26 -30.35
CA GLU A 48 3.72 12.33 -30.22
C GLU A 48 4.10 11.63 -28.92
N ALA A 49 4.63 10.42 -29.08
CA ALA A 49 5.32 9.71 -28.04
C ALA A 49 6.49 10.59 -27.58
N SER A 50 6.29 11.30 -26.47
CA SER A 50 7.36 11.95 -25.73
C SER A 50 8.31 10.87 -25.22
N SER A 51 9.22 10.46 -26.10
CA SER A 51 10.29 9.52 -25.79
C SER A 51 11.34 10.29 -25.01
N THR A 52 11.14 10.42 -23.71
CA THR A 52 12.23 10.74 -22.79
C THR A 52 13.23 9.60 -22.86
N ALA A 53 14.33 9.82 -23.58
CA ALA A 53 15.47 8.92 -23.56
C ALA A 53 15.91 8.67 -22.09
N PRO A 54 16.36 7.46 -21.73
CA PRO A 54 16.81 7.17 -20.38
C PRO A 54 17.92 8.15 -19.97
N ALA A 55 18.00 8.45 -18.67
CA ALA A 55 19.08 9.27 -18.14
C ALA A 55 20.43 8.63 -18.51
N ALA A 56 21.37 9.45 -18.98
CA ALA A 56 22.65 8.98 -19.51
C ALA A 56 23.36 8.04 -18.52
N GLY A 57 23.54 6.77 -18.93
CA GLY A 57 24.25 5.74 -18.16
C GLY A 57 23.40 4.52 -17.76
N GLU A 58 22.07 4.58 -17.89
CA GLU A 58 21.18 3.46 -17.54
C GLU A 58 20.91 2.55 -18.75
N LYS A 59 20.84 1.22 -18.50
CA LYS A 59 20.50 0.24 -19.54
C LYS A 59 19.06 0.51 -20.03
N PRO A 60 18.79 0.41 -21.34
CA PRO A 60 17.44 0.63 -21.85
C PRO A 60 16.48 -0.46 -21.38
N VAL A 61 15.24 -0.07 -21.09
CA VAL A 61 14.13 -1.00 -20.82
C VAL A 61 13.88 -1.88 -22.05
N LEU A 62 13.67 -3.18 -21.83
CA LEU A 62 13.33 -4.12 -22.90
C LEU A 62 12.01 -3.73 -23.59
N ASP A 63 11.87 -4.09 -24.87
CA ASP A 63 10.71 -3.70 -25.66
C ASP A 63 9.40 -4.28 -25.06
N PRO A 64 8.46 -3.43 -24.59
CA PRO A 64 7.19 -3.90 -24.02
C PRO A 64 6.35 -4.71 -25.02
N GLY A 65 6.55 -4.52 -26.33
CA GLY A 65 5.88 -5.28 -27.38
C GLY A 65 6.12 -6.80 -27.34
N LYS A 66 7.15 -7.25 -26.62
CA LYS A 66 7.49 -8.67 -26.44
C LYS A 66 6.61 -9.39 -25.42
N TYR A 67 5.91 -8.66 -24.56
CA TYR A 67 5.18 -9.21 -23.43
C TYR A 67 3.67 -8.96 -23.56
N PHE A 68 2.89 -9.59 -22.68
CA PHE A 68 1.43 -9.45 -22.63
C PHE A 68 0.94 -9.18 -21.21
N GLY A 69 -0.33 -8.78 -21.06
CA GLY A 69 -0.95 -8.58 -19.76
C GLY A 69 -0.22 -7.57 -18.87
N LYS A 70 -0.08 -7.89 -17.58
CA LYS A 70 0.59 -7.02 -16.59
C LYS A 70 2.08 -6.87 -16.84
N ALA A 71 2.76 -7.88 -17.37
CA ALA A 71 4.16 -7.77 -17.76
C ALA A 71 4.32 -6.64 -18.78
N LYS A 72 3.55 -6.66 -19.89
CA LYS A 72 3.57 -5.57 -20.89
C LYS A 72 3.34 -4.21 -20.26
N ALA A 73 2.35 -4.10 -19.37
CA ALA A 73 2.02 -2.86 -18.70
C ALA A 73 3.17 -2.36 -17.80
N GLY A 74 3.85 -3.25 -17.08
CA GLY A 74 5.03 -2.95 -16.27
C GLY A 74 6.22 -2.46 -17.10
N TYR A 75 6.58 -3.17 -18.17
CA TYR A 75 7.64 -2.73 -19.09
C TYR A 75 7.31 -1.40 -19.76
N GLN A 76 6.05 -1.19 -20.15
CA GLN A 76 5.60 0.09 -20.69
C GLN A 76 5.73 1.22 -19.65
N ALA A 77 5.33 0.96 -18.40
CA ALA A 77 5.46 1.93 -17.32
C ALA A 77 6.92 2.31 -17.04
N ALA A 78 7.81 1.32 -16.97
CA ALA A 78 9.24 1.55 -16.81
C ALA A 78 9.85 2.32 -17.99
N LYS A 79 9.40 2.05 -19.22
CA LYS A 79 9.83 2.78 -20.43
C LYS A 79 9.34 4.23 -20.48
N GLU A 80 8.17 4.52 -19.93
CA GLU A 80 7.60 5.87 -19.87
C GLU A 80 8.15 6.71 -18.69
N ALA A 81 8.65 6.07 -17.64
CA ALA A 81 9.20 6.71 -16.45
C ALA A 81 10.56 6.13 -16.01
N PRO A 82 11.56 6.01 -16.91
CA PRO A 82 12.85 5.39 -16.59
C PRO A 82 13.57 6.15 -15.48
N GLU A 83 13.51 7.48 -15.49
CA GLU A 83 14.16 8.34 -14.51
C GLU A 83 13.59 8.21 -13.10
N ILE A 84 12.33 7.78 -12.97
CA ILE A 84 11.70 7.50 -11.68
C ILE A 84 12.03 6.09 -11.24
N CYS A 85 11.88 5.10 -12.13
CA CYS A 85 12.16 3.70 -11.81
C CYS A 85 13.63 3.49 -11.40
N ALA A 86 14.58 4.26 -11.96
CA ALA A 86 15.98 4.23 -11.55
C ALA A 86 16.23 4.77 -10.13
N LYS A 87 15.30 5.54 -9.60
CA LYS A 87 15.35 6.16 -8.26
C LYS A 87 14.47 5.45 -7.24
N LEU A 88 13.80 4.36 -7.64
CA LEU A 88 13.02 3.50 -6.78
C LEU A 88 13.81 2.21 -6.50
N PHE A 89 13.63 1.69 -5.29
CA PHE A 89 14.06 0.35 -4.93
C PHE A 89 12.93 -0.64 -5.20
N CYS A 90 13.27 -1.82 -5.71
CA CYS A 90 12.30 -2.90 -5.91
C CYS A 90 12.25 -3.77 -4.66
N TYR A 91 11.08 -3.91 -4.06
CA TYR A 91 10.92 -4.66 -2.80
C TYR A 91 10.71 -6.16 -3.00
N CYS A 92 10.80 -6.68 -4.23
CA CYS A 92 10.67 -8.12 -4.48
C CYS A 92 11.89 -8.94 -3.99
N GLY A 93 12.98 -8.28 -3.59
CA GLY A 93 14.18 -8.93 -3.08
C GLY A 93 15.19 -9.39 -4.14
N CYS A 94 15.01 -9.00 -5.41
CA CYS A 94 15.91 -9.37 -6.50
C CYS A 94 17.29 -8.71 -6.42
N ASP A 95 17.48 -7.78 -5.50
CA ASP A 95 18.75 -7.12 -5.22
C ASP A 95 19.82 -8.04 -4.63
N LEU A 96 19.41 -9.16 -4.01
CA LEU A 96 20.33 -10.20 -3.53
C LEU A 96 20.35 -11.46 -4.43
N THR A 97 19.39 -11.63 -5.32
CA THR A 97 19.32 -12.82 -6.20
C THR A 97 19.83 -12.55 -7.61
N ASP A 98 19.60 -11.35 -8.13
CA ASP A 98 19.81 -10.97 -9.54
C ASP A 98 20.70 -9.72 -9.67
N ASP A 99 21.27 -9.25 -8.57
CA ASP A 99 22.13 -8.05 -8.48
C ASP A 99 21.47 -6.77 -9.04
N HIS A 100 20.14 -6.67 -8.98
CA HIS A 100 19.41 -5.46 -9.35
C HIS A 100 19.55 -4.37 -8.29
N SER A 101 19.87 -3.15 -8.71
CA SER A 101 20.12 -2.02 -7.80
C SER A 101 18.94 -1.05 -7.70
N SER A 102 18.03 -1.11 -8.67
CA SER A 102 16.85 -0.25 -8.76
C SER A 102 15.67 -1.00 -9.40
N LEU A 103 14.47 -0.43 -9.30
CA LEU A 103 13.30 -0.93 -10.00
C LEU A 103 13.49 -0.94 -11.53
N LEU A 104 14.26 0.00 -12.08
CA LEU A 104 14.54 0.03 -13.52
C LEU A 104 15.28 -1.23 -13.98
N ASP A 105 16.23 -1.73 -13.19
CA ASP A 105 17.05 -2.89 -13.55
C ASP A 105 16.18 -4.14 -13.83
N CYS A 106 15.09 -4.32 -13.09
CA CYS A 106 14.09 -5.39 -13.29
C CYS A 106 13.49 -5.42 -14.71
N PHE A 107 13.46 -4.27 -15.38
CA PHE A 107 12.91 -4.12 -16.73
C PHE A 107 13.99 -4.02 -17.81
N THR A 108 15.26 -4.09 -17.43
CA THR A 108 16.41 -4.24 -18.35
C THR A 108 16.78 -5.72 -18.56
N SER A 109 16.17 -6.61 -17.77
CA SER A 109 16.19 -8.07 -17.89
C SER A 109 14.76 -8.60 -18.02
N ASP A 110 14.59 -9.92 -18.17
CA ASP A 110 13.27 -10.57 -18.22
C ASP A 110 12.64 -10.77 -16.81
N HIS A 111 13.24 -10.24 -15.75
CA HIS A 111 12.74 -10.43 -14.38
C HIS A 111 11.32 -9.87 -14.18
N GLY A 112 11.02 -8.73 -14.81
CA GLY A 112 9.70 -8.11 -14.76
C GLY A 112 8.57 -8.92 -15.43
N VAL A 113 8.87 -10.02 -16.13
CA VAL A 113 7.86 -10.85 -16.82
C VAL A 113 6.92 -11.54 -15.84
N ASP A 114 7.48 -12.17 -14.80
CA ASP A 114 6.70 -12.99 -13.84
C ASP A 114 6.69 -12.41 -12.42
N CYS A 115 7.33 -11.26 -12.18
CA CYS A 115 7.33 -10.60 -10.88
C CYS A 115 6.21 -9.56 -10.74
N TYR A 116 5.14 -9.92 -10.02
CA TYR A 116 4.01 -9.04 -9.73
C TYR A 116 4.42 -7.75 -8.99
N ILE A 117 5.35 -7.83 -8.04
CA ILE A 117 5.80 -6.67 -7.26
C ILE A 117 6.47 -5.65 -8.19
N CYS A 118 7.41 -6.08 -9.04
CA CYS A 118 8.06 -5.19 -10.01
C CYS A 118 7.02 -4.49 -10.90
N GLN A 119 6.06 -5.27 -11.43
CA GLN A 119 5.01 -4.76 -12.32
C GLN A 119 4.17 -3.68 -11.62
N GLU A 120 3.69 -3.93 -10.41
CA GLU A 120 2.84 -2.98 -9.69
C GLU A 120 3.60 -1.74 -9.21
N GLU A 121 4.85 -1.89 -8.73
CA GLU A 121 5.68 -0.75 -8.35
C GLU A 121 5.88 0.21 -9.53
N ALA A 122 6.16 -0.31 -10.73
CA ALA A 122 6.32 0.49 -11.95
C ALA A 122 5.00 1.16 -12.36
N LEU A 123 3.88 0.44 -12.28
CA LEU A 123 2.55 0.99 -12.59
C LEU A 123 2.15 2.10 -11.60
N VAL A 124 2.41 1.92 -10.31
CA VAL A 124 2.21 2.95 -9.29
C VAL A 124 3.09 4.16 -9.56
N ALA A 125 4.37 3.95 -9.87
CA ALA A 125 5.32 5.02 -10.17
C ALA A 125 4.86 5.86 -11.38
N LEU A 126 4.48 5.22 -12.48
CA LEU A 126 3.96 5.92 -13.66
C LEU A 126 2.67 6.66 -13.36
N LYS A 127 1.72 6.02 -12.66
CA LYS A 127 0.45 6.67 -12.28
C LYS A 127 0.69 7.93 -11.46
N MET A 128 1.62 7.89 -10.52
CA MET A 128 1.93 9.06 -9.69
C MET A 128 2.70 10.13 -10.47
N LYS A 129 3.60 9.75 -11.40
CA LYS A 129 4.23 10.68 -12.35
C LYS A 129 3.17 11.45 -13.15
N GLN A 130 2.19 10.73 -13.71
CA GLN A 130 1.10 11.32 -14.48
C GLN A 130 0.21 12.25 -13.64
N GLN A 131 0.12 12.02 -12.33
CA GLN A 131 -0.55 12.92 -11.38
C GLN A 131 0.30 14.15 -10.98
N GLY A 132 1.50 14.32 -11.54
CA GLY A 132 2.40 15.43 -11.23
C GLY A 132 3.05 15.33 -9.85
N LYS A 133 3.13 14.12 -9.29
CA LYS A 133 3.66 13.89 -7.94
C LYS A 133 5.19 13.97 -7.93
N SER A 134 5.74 14.50 -6.84
CA SER A 134 7.18 14.62 -6.69
C SER A 134 7.84 13.25 -6.50
N LEU A 135 9.11 13.11 -6.89
CA LEU A 135 9.85 11.86 -6.69
C LEU A 135 9.88 11.41 -5.22
N ALA A 136 9.94 12.35 -4.28
CA ALA A 136 9.87 12.04 -2.85
C ALA A 136 8.51 11.45 -2.45
N GLU A 137 7.39 11.99 -2.94
CA GLU A 137 6.06 11.40 -2.72
C GLU A 137 5.95 10.00 -3.33
N ILE A 138 6.51 9.79 -4.53
CA ILE A 138 6.49 8.49 -5.20
C ILE A 138 7.29 7.45 -4.40
N GLN A 139 8.53 7.79 -4.00
CA GLN A 139 9.34 6.94 -3.11
C GLN A 139 8.60 6.61 -1.82
N LYS A 140 7.94 7.60 -1.20
CA LYS A 140 7.17 7.37 0.04
C LYS A 140 6.04 6.37 -0.17
N VAL A 141 5.27 6.51 -1.23
CA VAL A 141 4.13 5.64 -1.51
C VAL A 141 4.59 4.21 -1.79
N VAL A 142 5.60 4.04 -2.64
CA VAL A 142 6.17 2.72 -2.96
C VAL A 142 6.77 2.07 -1.72
N ASP A 143 7.62 2.78 -0.97
CA ASP A 143 8.22 2.25 0.25
C ASP A 143 7.19 1.79 1.27
N LEU A 144 6.18 2.62 1.56
CA LEU A 144 5.17 2.28 2.56
C LEU A 144 4.27 1.12 2.11
N ALA A 145 4.03 1.00 0.80
CA ALA A 145 3.22 -0.07 0.24
C ALA A 145 3.95 -1.41 0.25
N TYR A 146 5.25 -1.43 -0.08
CA TYR A 146 5.95 -2.67 -0.39
C TYR A 146 7.07 -3.06 0.59
N THR A 147 7.46 -2.21 1.56
CA THR A 147 8.56 -2.56 2.49
C THR A 147 8.34 -3.86 3.28
N LYS A 148 7.08 -4.31 3.44
CA LYS A 148 6.74 -5.56 4.14
C LYS A 148 6.94 -6.80 3.26
N GLU A 149 7.00 -6.62 1.95
CA GLU A 149 7.19 -7.68 0.96
C GLU A 149 8.68 -8.04 0.79
N TYR A 150 9.59 -7.20 1.29
CA TYR A 150 11.02 -7.46 1.25
C TYR A 150 11.37 -8.73 2.02
N PRO A 151 11.91 -9.77 1.37
CA PRO A 151 11.97 -11.11 1.95
C PRO A 151 13.22 -11.37 2.81
N TRP A 152 14.06 -10.35 3.03
CA TRP A 152 15.36 -10.51 3.70
C TRP A 152 15.38 -9.84 5.07
N ASP A 153 15.89 -10.53 6.09
CA ASP A 153 16.08 -9.99 7.44
C ASP A 153 17.16 -8.90 7.48
N GLU A 154 18.17 -9.03 6.61
CA GLU A 154 19.28 -8.10 6.52
C GLU A 154 19.13 -7.15 5.32
N ASN A 155 19.46 -5.87 5.57
CA ASN A 155 19.49 -4.88 4.50
C ASN A 155 20.66 -5.17 3.56
N SER A 156 20.36 -5.39 2.28
CA SER A 156 21.36 -5.58 1.24
C SER A 156 22.21 -4.31 1.02
N PRO A 157 23.35 -4.43 0.32
CA PRO A 157 24.12 -3.27 -0.11
C PRO A 157 23.31 -2.29 -0.98
N ALA A 158 22.50 -2.80 -1.92
CA ALA A 158 21.65 -1.98 -2.78
C ALA A 158 20.57 -1.24 -1.96
N TYR A 159 19.93 -1.93 -1.02
CA TYR A 159 18.92 -1.33 -0.16
C TYR A 159 19.52 -0.28 0.77
N LYS A 160 20.69 -0.54 1.37
CA LYS A 160 21.44 0.46 2.17
C LYS A 160 21.76 1.71 1.33
N LYS A 161 22.21 1.53 0.09
CA LYS A 161 22.48 2.63 -0.85
C LYS A 161 21.21 3.43 -1.16
N TYR A 162 20.10 2.75 -1.43
CA TYR A 162 18.81 3.38 -1.63
C TYR A 162 18.38 4.22 -0.41
N LEU A 163 18.44 3.64 0.79
CA LEU A 163 18.08 4.34 2.03
C LEU A 163 18.89 5.61 2.24
N ALA A 164 20.19 5.61 1.91
CA ALA A 164 21.05 6.78 2.01
C ALA A 164 20.69 7.89 1.00
N ALA A 165 20.17 7.53 -0.17
CA ALA A 165 19.78 8.47 -1.24
C ALA A 165 18.29 8.89 -1.18
N LYS A 166 17.55 8.39 -0.21
CA LYS A 166 16.10 8.52 -0.12
C LYS A 166 15.64 9.94 0.20
N LEU A 167 14.65 10.44 -0.54
CA LEU A 167 14.27 11.86 -0.51
C LEU A 167 13.19 12.20 0.52
N TRP A 168 12.31 11.26 0.89
CA TRP A 168 11.13 11.55 1.70
C TRP A 168 11.32 11.42 3.22
N GLN A 169 12.47 10.94 3.68
CA GLN A 169 12.81 11.00 5.11
C GLN A 169 12.99 12.46 5.58
N GLY A 170 13.37 13.36 4.67
CA GLY A 170 13.40 14.80 4.91
C GLY A 170 12.02 15.46 4.96
N SER A 171 11.02 14.95 4.21
CA SER A 171 9.67 15.51 4.22
C SER A 171 8.89 15.18 5.51
N ALA A 172 9.19 14.05 6.16
CA ALA A 172 8.64 13.76 7.49
C ALA A 172 9.22 14.70 8.56
N ARG A 173 10.52 15.03 8.47
CA ARG A 173 11.15 16.04 9.34
C ARG A 173 10.66 17.45 9.03
N ALA A 174 10.46 17.79 7.76
CA ALA A 174 9.92 19.09 7.34
C ALA A 174 8.44 19.26 7.73
N GLU A 175 7.63 18.21 7.68
CA GLU A 175 6.24 18.24 8.17
C GLU A 175 6.18 18.33 9.70
N LEU A 176 7.08 17.64 10.42
CA LEU A 176 7.23 17.78 11.87
C LEU A 176 7.73 19.19 12.27
N ASP A 177 8.66 19.75 11.50
CA ASP A 177 9.17 21.12 11.71
C ASP A 177 8.07 22.16 11.44
N LYS A 178 7.25 21.95 10.41
CA LYS A 178 6.08 22.78 10.09
C LYS A 178 5.01 22.72 11.18
N THR A 179 4.68 21.54 11.68
CA THR A 179 3.72 21.37 12.79
C THR A 179 4.24 21.93 14.11
N ARG A 180 5.55 21.87 14.37
CA ARG A 180 6.19 22.55 15.50
C ARG A 180 6.11 24.07 15.37
N SER A 181 6.44 24.62 14.21
CA SER A 181 6.37 26.07 13.96
C SER A 181 4.95 26.65 14.06
N GLN A 182 3.92 25.83 13.84
CA GLN A 182 2.51 26.23 13.96
C GLN A 182 1.95 26.06 15.38
N GLY A 183 2.59 25.26 16.23
CA GLY A 183 2.21 25.05 17.64
C GLY A 183 2.71 26.11 18.62
N ASP A 184 3.82 26.81 18.29
CA ASP A 184 4.43 27.81 19.18
C ASP A 184 3.86 29.23 19.01
N ALA A 185 3.06 29.49 17.97
CA ALA A 185 2.44 30.82 17.73
C ALA A 185 1.09 31.03 18.45
N SER A 186 0.47 29.98 19.00
CA SER A 186 -0.84 30.08 19.68
C SER A 186 -0.79 30.02 21.22
N SER A 187 0.37 29.77 21.84
CA SER A 187 0.52 29.65 23.29
C SER A 187 1.57 30.61 23.86
N ALA A 188 1.49 31.90 23.50
CA ALA A 188 2.26 32.95 24.14
C ALA A 188 1.45 34.25 24.20
N LYS A 189 0.32 34.19 24.88
CA LYS A 189 -0.29 35.32 25.58
C LYS A 189 -1.11 34.75 26.72
N ASP A 190 -0.98 35.39 27.88
CA ASP A 190 -1.66 35.09 29.14
C ASP A 190 -1.05 33.97 30.00
N LEU A 191 0.04 34.30 30.72
CA LEU A 191 0.01 34.21 32.20
C LEU A 191 1.19 34.98 32.82
N VAL A 192 0.92 36.22 33.23
CA VAL A 192 1.79 36.97 34.13
C VAL A 192 1.25 36.88 35.56
N LYS A 193 2.17 36.52 36.48
CA LYS A 193 2.19 36.77 37.93
C LYS A 193 1.38 35.88 38.88
N GLY A 194 2.11 34.99 39.56
CA GLY A 194 1.75 34.49 40.90
C GLY A 194 2.74 33.43 41.41
N LYS A 195 3.50 33.73 42.46
CA LYS A 195 4.36 32.81 43.23
C LYS A 195 4.31 33.28 44.70
N PRO A 196 4.65 32.46 45.72
CA PRO A 196 4.37 31.04 46.00
C PRO A 196 3.63 30.85 47.34
N THR A 197 3.08 29.66 47.60
CA THR A 197 3.01 29.15 48.99
C THR A 197 3.30 27.65 49.04
N SER A 198 4.17 27.29 49.97
CA SER A 198 4.55 25.97 50.44
C SER A 198 3.41 25.16 51.04
N SER A 199 3.45 23.84 50.92
CA SER A 199 3.36 22.95 52.09
C SER A 199 3.87 21.54 51.78
N SER A 200 4.60 21.02 52.75
CA SER A 200 5.18 19.69 52.83
C SER A 200 4.12 18.62 53.08
N GLY A 201 4.32 17.42 52.53
CA GLY A 201 3.57 16.21 52.89
C GLY A 201 4.35 14.97 52.49
N LYS A 202 4.87 14.26 53.48
CA LYS A 202 5.74 13.08 53.45
C LYS A 202 4.91 11.83 53.78
N THR A 203 5.14 10.71 53.11
CA THR A 203 5.03 9.28 53.55
C THR A 203 5.00 8.38 52.30
N SER A 204 5.96 7.48 52.03
CA SER A 204 6.30 6.17 52.64
C SER A 204 5.32 5.03 52.33
N GLY A 205 5.82 4.03 51.57
CA GLY A 205 5.64 2.61 51.85
C GLY A 205 4.52 1.86 51.12
N GLY A 206 4.81 0.61 50.73
CA GLY A 206 3.81 -0.46 50.74
C GLY A 206 3.65 -1.26 49.46
N ALA A 207 4.40 -2.36 49.36
CA ALA A 207 4.14 -3.46 48.44
C ALA A 207 2.83 -4.21 48.79
N THR A 208 2.35 -5.00 47.83
CA THR A 208 1.70 -6.34 47.93
C THR A 208 0.47 -6.45 47.04
N GLY A 209 0.28 -7.63 46.43
CA GLY A 209 -1.01 -8.02 45.84
C GLY A 209 -0.91 -8.80 44.54
N ALA A 210 -0.48 -10.06 44.62
CA ALA A 210 -0.67 -11.07 43.58
C ALA A 210 -2.15 -11.49 43.48
N SER A 211 -2.66 -11.81 42.28
CA SER A 211 -3.67 -12.87 42.12
C SER A 211 -3.81 -13.38 40.67
N MET A 212 -3.11 -14.49 40.39
CA MET A 212 -3.60 -15.75 39.79
C MET A 212 -4.88 -15.72 38.92
N ASN A 213 -4.83 -16.30 37.70
CA ASN A 213 -5.24 -17.71 37.49
C ASN A 213 -5.09 -18.22 36.03
N ALA A 214 -4.72 -19.50 35.95
CA ALA A 214 -5.00 -20.58 34.97
C ALA A 214 -4.76 -20.37 33.45
N LYS A 215 -3.77 -21.06 32.86
CA LYS A 215 -3.83 -22.44 32.30
C LYS A 215 -4.75 -22.62 31.08
N SER A 216 -4.13 -22.81 29.92
CA SER A 216 -4.44 -23.98 29.07
C SER A 216 -3.41 -24.20 27.95
N LYS A 217 -2.66 -25.31 28.12
CA LYS A 217 -2.33 -26.34 27.12
C LYS A 217 -1.38 -25.99 25.96
N THR A 218 -0.15 -26.43 26.20
CA THR A 218 0.79 -27.05 25.25
C THR A 218 0.14 -27.91 24.17
N SER A 219 0.64 -27.78 22.94
CA SER A 219 0.84 -28.91 22.03
C SER A 219 2.09 -28.64 21.19
N THR A 220 3.12 -29.39 21.55
CA THR A 220 4.38 -29.57 20.84
C THR A 220 4.16 -30.41 19.59
N ALA A 221 4.71 -29.98 18.45
CA ALA A 221 5.17 -30.89 17.41
C ALA A 221 6.45 -30.31 16.79
N ALA A 222 7.54 -31.07 16.93
CA ALA A 222 8.85 -30.82 16.38
C ALA A 222 8.92 -31.33 14.91
N PRO A 223 10.00 -31.03 14.16
CA PRO A 223 9.98 -30.86 12.71
C PRO A 223 10.18 -32.15 11.91
N LEU A 224 9.64 -32.17 10.69
CA LEU A 224 9.98 -33.17 9.68
C LEU A 224 11.19 -32.69 8.88
N SER A 225 12.24 -33.52 8.95
CA SER A 225 13.51 -33.43 8.27
C SER A 225 13.39 -33.61 6.75
N ALA A 226 14.27 -32.95 6.01
CA ALA A 226 14.53 -33.18 4.60
C ALA A 226 15.16 -34.57 4.36
N ALA A 227 14.46 -35.40 3.58
CA ALA A 227 14.98 -36.50 2.75
C ALA A 227 13.79 -37.04 1.92
N ASP A 228 14.07 -37.61 0.75
CA ASP A 228 13.10 -38.23 -0.19
C ASP A 228 12.38 -37.31 -1.20
N ALA A 229 13.10 -36.32 -1.73
CA ALA A 229 12.83 -35.76 -3.06
C ALA A 229 13.68 -36.45 -4.13
N ALA A 230 13.43 -37.75 -4.37
CA ALA A 230 14.09 -38.51 -5.43
C ALA A 230 13.20 -39.64 -5.99
N LYS A 231 12.08 -39.29 -6.64
CA LYS A 231 11.41 -40.13 -7.66
C LYS A 231 10.30 -39.39 -8.40
N ARG A 232 10.68 -38.56 -9.38
CA ARG A 232 9.77 -38.21 -10.49
C ARG A 232 10.51 -37.76 -11.76
N ALA A 233 11.53 -38.54 -12.14
CA ALA A 233 11.91 -38.64 -13.54
C ALA A 233 11.13 -39.80 -14.16
N THR A 234 10.70 -39.64 -15.42
CA THR A 234 9.98 -40.59 -16.29
C THR A 234 8.44 -40.60 -16.18
N LYS A 235 7.79 -39.72 -16.94
CA LYS A 235 6.70 -40.04 -17.90
C LYS A 235 6.05 -38.75 -18.42
N GLY A 236 6.15 -38.54 -19.73
CA GLY A 236 5.49 -37.44 -20.43
C GLY A 236 6.06 -37.18 -21.83
N SER A 237 6.38 -38.23 -22.58
CA SER A 237 6.67 -38.16 -24.02
C SER A 237 5.36 -38.47 -24.75
N CYS A 238 4.80 -37.48 -25.44
CA CYS A 238 3.58 -37.67 -26.24
C CYS A 238 3.38 -36.54 -27.26
N CYS A 239 4.13 -36.60 -28.38
CA CYS A 239 3.82 -36.15 -29.75
C CYS A 239 5.15 -36.05 -30.53
N GLY A 240 5.33 -36.45 -31.79
CA GLY A 240 4.51 -37.01 -32.86
C GLY A 240 5.43 -37.08 -34.09
N HIS A 241 5.35 -38.16 -34.85
CA HIS A 241 6.19 -38.48 -36.00
C HIS A 241 6.14 -37.45 -37.15
N HIS A 242 7.27 -37.26 -37.84
CA HIS A 242 7.33 -37.11 -39.31
C HIS A 242 8.77 -37.34 -39.80
N PRO A 243 9.04 -38.30 -40.72
CA PRO A 243 10.25 -38.31 -41.50
C PRO A 243 10.02 -37.68 -42.88
N SER A 244 11.01 -36.93 -43.37
CA SER A 244 11.10 -36.52 -44.78
C SER A 244 12.56 -36.52 -45.21
N LYS A 245 12.82 -37.44 -46.14
CA LYS A 245 13.95 -37.54 -47.09
C LYS A 245 15.36 -37.79 -46.54
#